data_AF-A0AAD9KYW3-F1
#
_entry.id   AF-A0AAD9KYW3-F1
#
_cell.length_a   1.000
_cell.length_b   1.000
_cell.length_c   1.000
_cell.angle_alpha   90.00
_cell.angle_beta   90.00
_cell.angle_gamma   90.00
#
_symmetry.space_group_name_H-M   'P 1'
#
loop_
_entity.id
_entity.type
_entity.pdbx_description
1 polymer ?
#
loop_
_entity_poly.entity_id
_entity_poly.type
_entity_poly.pdbx_seq_one_letter_code
_entity_poly.pdbx_strand_id
1 'polypeptide(L)'
;MEPSVSTAVIGQIIFSGSADVYKKKSAECLRSVSEHNLNIYSDFFFHTFMQHFKLYQFVYLNERQCNVNKIHLEVATPPKQDSFTEAKPVMVWEYNKTVEDIKEEVAHRKLEHEQNIENTLKEDEERKMMMALNLNNISVPMNREDILQMIQDVATVNITHTSHQLEASIATLLDDFDMMFEPTAVPRPAVMGPPPRFDMKSTPKSSPTPSRGRSPSLGQKARRSPKDKGFNSK
;
A
#
# COMPACT_ATOMS: atom_id res chain seq x y z
N MET A 1 -30.71 48.76 21.85
CA MET A 1 -30.83 47.84 22.99
C MET A 1 -31.00 48.70 24.23
N GLU A 2 -32.24 48.80 24.70
CA GLU A 2 -32.59 49.50 25.93
C GLU A 2 -31.85 48.84 27.11
N PRO A 3 -31.11 49.59 27.95
CA PRO A 3 -30.61 49.01 29.20
C PRO A 3 -31.82 48.53 30.01
N SER A 4 -31.77 47.28 30.47
CA SER A 4 -32.74 46.74 31.43
C SER A 4 -32.99 47.77 32.53
N VAL A 5 -34.26 48.13 32.74
CA VAL A 5 -34.69 49.16 33.70
C VAL A 5 -34.07 48.92 35.10
N SER A 6 -33.76 47.67 35.43
CA SER A 6 -33.14 47.27 36.70
C SER A 6 -31.67 47.73 36.84
N THR A 7 -30.85 47.62 35.80
CA THR A 7 -29.42 48.01 35.86
C THR A 7 -29.23 49.53 35.86
N ALA A 8 -30.11 50.27 35.20
CA ALA A 8 -30.11 51.73 35.23
C ALA A 8 -30.45 52.28 36.63
N VAL A 9 -31.42 51.67 37.32
CA VAL A 9 -31.84 52.05 38.67
C VAL A 9 -30.75 51.76 39.71
N ILE A 10 -30.14 50.58 39.66
CA ILE A 10 -29.01 50.22 40.55
C ILE A 10 -27.84 51.20 40.36
N GLY A 11 -27.57 51.59 39.12
CA GLY A 11 -26.52 52.55 38.81
C GLY A 11 -26.76 53.96 39.35
N GLN A 12 -27.99 54.45 39.28
CA GLN A 12 -28.34 55.77 39.83
C GLN A 12 -28.30 55.79 41.36
N ILE A 13 -28.71 54.69 42.02
CA ILE A 13 -28.66 54.57 43.49
C ILE A 13 -27.22 54.62 44.00
N ILE A 14 -26.31 53.89 43.35
CA ILE A 14 -24.90 53.86 43.75
C ILE A 14 -24.22 55.22 43.49
N PHE A 15 -24.52 55.86 42.36
CA PHE A 15 -24.01 57.20 42.07
C PHE A 15 -24.50 58.23 43.09
N SER A 16 -25.79 58.22 43.44
CA SER A 16 -26.37 59.10 44.47
C SER A 16 -25.67 58.91 45.81
N GLY A 17 -25.49 57.67 46.27
CA GLY A 17 -24.81 57.39 47.54
C GLY A 17 -23.35 57.85 47.54
N SER A 18 -22.65 57.72 46.42
CA SER A 18 -21.26 58.18 46.29
C SER A 18 -21.14 59.71 46.31
N ALA A 19 -22.11 60.43 45.73
CA ALA A 19 -22.15 61.89 45.73
C ALA A 19 -22.45 62.43 47.14
N ASP A 20 -23.30 61.74 47.91
CA ASP A 20 -23.59 62.10 49.30
C ASP A 20 -22.38 61.94 50.22
N VAL A 21 -21.63 60.85 50.04
CA VAL A 21 -20.36 60.62 50.76
C VAL A 21 -19.32 61.68 50.40
N TYR A 22 -19.21 62.02 49.12
CA TYR A 22 -18.32 63.09 48.66
C TYR A 22 -18.68 64.42 49.32
N LYS A 23 -19.97 64.80 49.31
CA LYS A 23 -20.46 66.04 49.92
C LYS A 23 -20.18 66.10 51.42
N LYS A 24 -20.33 64.98 52.13
CA LYS A 24 -20.02 64.91 53.57
C LYS A 24 -18.52 65.10 53.83
N LYS A 25 -17.67 64.50 53.01
CA LYS A 25 -16.21 64.58 53.15
C LYS A 25 -15.62 65.91 52.69
N SER A 26 -16.15 66.50 51.63
CA SER A 26 -15.75 67.83 51.19
C SER A 26 -16.12 68.91 52.21
N ALA A 27 -17.28 68.80 52.87
CA ALA A 27 -17.67 69.68 53.98
C ALA A 27 -16.75 69.56 55.20
N GLU A 28 -16.23 68.35 55.48
CA GLU A 28 -15.24 68.11 56.53
C GLU A 28 -13.88 68.74 56.18
N CYS A 29 -13.45 68.61 54.92
CA CYS A 29 -12.17 69.15 54.43
C CYS A 29 -12.16 70.67 54.26
N LEU A 30 -13.30 71.31 54.00
CA LEU A 30 -13.42 72.78 53.92
C LEU A 30 -13.00 73.48 55.22
N ARG A 31 -13.01 72.77 56.36
CA ARG A 31 -12.50 73.27 57.64
C ARG A 31 -10.97 73.40 57.71
N SER A 32 -10.25 72.70 56.84
CA SER A 32 -8.79 72.58 56.87
C SER A 32 -8.12 73.10 55.59
N VAL A 33 -8.86 73.19 54.48
CA VAL A 33 -8.33 73.51 53.16
C VAL A 33 -9.08 74.69 52.54
N SER A 34 -8.36 75.57 51.84
CA SER A 34 -8.95 76.69 51.10
C SER A 34 -9.90 76.22 50.00
N GLU A 35 -10.97 76.96 49.77
CA GLU A 35 -12.00 76.68 48.75
C GLU A 35 -11.42 76.46 47.34
N HIS A 36 -10.41 77.23 46.95
CA HIS A 36 -9.75 77.08 45.65
C HIS A 36 -9.14 75.69 45.44
N ASN A 37 -8.41 75.18 46.44
CA ASN A 37 -7.80 73.85 46.39
C ASN A 37 -8.85 72.73 46.43
N LEU A 38 -9.98 72.95 47.11
CA LEU A 38 -11.10 72.01 47.12
C LEU A 38 -11.76 71.92 45.74
N ASN A 39 -11.87 73.03 45.01
CA ASN A 39 -12.40 73.03 43.64
C ASN A 39 -11.49 72.26 42.68
N ILE A 40 -10.17 72.48 42.73
CA ILE A 40 -9.21 71.72 41.91
C ILE A 40 -9.28 70.22 42.22
N TYR A 41 -9.38 69.86 43.51
CA TYR A 41 -9.55 68.46 43.90
C TYR A 41 -10.89 67.88 43.44
N SER A 42 -11.97 68.67 43.51
CA SER A 42 -13.30 68.28 43.03
C SER A 42 -13.24 67.97 41.53
N ASP A 43 -12.65 68.86 40.74
CA ASP A 43 -12.51 68.69 39.30
C ASP A 43 -11.71 67.42 38.99
N PHE A 44 -10.56 67.22 39.65
CA PHE A 44 -9.77 66.01 39.49
C PHE A 44 -10.57 64.75 39.86
N PHE A 45 -11.27 64.76 41.00
CA PHE A 45 -12.03 63.62 41.49
C PHE A 45 -13.20 63.23 40.55
N PHE A 46 -13.95 64.21 40.05
CA PHE A 46 -15.05 63.95 39.13
C PHE A 46 -14.56 63.57 37.73
N HIS A 47 -13.45 64.15 37.26
CA HIS A 47 -12.90 63.79 35.95
C HIS A 47 -12.19 62.45 35.95
N THR A 48 -11.47 62.09 37.01
CA THR A 48 -10.70 60.84 37.04
C THR A 48 -11.49 59.76 37.77
N PHE A 49 -11.63 59.88 39.08
CA PHE A 49 -12.18 58.82 39.93
C PHE A 49 -13.59 58.42 39.53
N MET A 50 -14.48 59.40 39.31
CA MET A 50 -15.87 59.11 38.92
C MET A 50 -15.98 58.54 37.50
N GLN A 51 -15.09 58.91 36.58
CA GLN A 51 -15.07 58.32 35.24
C GLN A 51 -14.66 56.85 35.29
N HIS A 52 -13.62 56.52 36.07
CA HIS A 52 -13.21 55.12 36.27
C HIS A 52 -14.28 54.31 36.99
N PHE A 53 -14.94 54.91 37.99
CA PHE A 53 -16.05 54.27 38.68
C PHE A 53 -17.20 53.90 37.73
N LYS A 54 -17.60 54.82 36.85
CA LYS A 54 -18.62 54.54 35.81
C LYS A 54 -18.18 53.44 34.85
N LEU A 55 -16.89 53.39 34.49
CA LEU A 55 -16.36 52.31 33.66
C LEU A 55 -16.45 50.95 34.35
N TYR A 56 -16.05 50.86 35.63
CA TYR A 56 -16.18 49.62 36.39
C TYR A 56 -17.63 49.19 36.51
N GLN A 57 -18.52 50.13 36.83
CA GLN A 57 -19.95 49.86 36.87
C GLN A 57 -20.45 49.34 35.53
N PHE A 58 -20.05 49.95 34.41
CA PHE A 58 -20.43 49.47 33.08
C PHE A 58 -19.92 48.04 32.82
N VAL A 59 -18.68 47.74 33.19
CA VAL A 59 -18.08 46.43 32.96
C VAL A 59 -18.69 45.32 33.82
N TYR A 60 -19.08 45.62 35.06
CA TYR A 60 -19.62 44.64 35.99
C TYR A 60 -21.14 44.46 35.90
N LEU A 61 -21.88 45.52 35.56
CA LEU A 61 -23.34 45.45 35.50
C LEU A 61 -23.86 45.03 34.11
N ASN A 62 -23.07 45.18 33.05
CA ASN A 62 -23.48 44.74 31.71
C ASN A 62 -22.91 43.35 31.42
N GLU A 63 -23.79 42.45 30.98
CA GLU A 63 -23.37 41.14 30.49
C GLU A 63 -22.55 41.30 29.20
N ARG A 64 -21.35 40.71 29.17
CA ARG A 64 -20.50 40.75 27.97
C ARG A 64 -21.02 39.73 26.97
N GLN A 65 -21.40 40.19 25.78
CA GLN A 65 -21.70 39.28 24.68
C GLN A 65 -20.41 38.61 24.21
N CYS A 66 -20.28 37.32 24.50
CA CYS A 66 -19.17 36.52 24.02
C CYS A 66 -19.42 36.22 22.54
N ASN A 67 -18.73 36.92 21.64
CA ASN A 67 -18.77 36.64 20.21
C ASN A 67 -18.02 35.34 19.93
N VAL A 68 -18.64 34.21 20.23
CA VAL A 68 -18.09 32.88 19.97
C VAL A 68 -18.26 32.57 18.49
N ASN A 69 -17.18 32.69 17.73
CA ASN A 69 -17.14 32.24 16.35
C ASN A 69 -17.20 30.70 16.33
N LYS A 70 -18.34 30.14 15.91
CA LYS A 70 -18.47 28.70 15.66
C LYS A 70 -17.89 28.40 14.27
N ILE A 71 -16.70 27.81 14.26
CA ILE A 71 -16.06 27.34 13.03
C ILE A 71 -16.33 25.84 12.93
N HIS A 72 -16.90 25.40 11.81
CA HIS A 72 -17.07 23.99 11.50
C HIS A 72 -15.84 23.51 10.73
N LEU A 73 -15.10 22.56 11.33
CA LEU A 73 -13.99 21.87 10.70
C LEU A 73 -14.42 20.44 10.38
N GLU A 74 -14.47 20.09 9.11
CA GLU A 74 -14.65 18.71 8.69
C GLU A 74 -13.32 17.96 8.90
N VAL A 75 -13.34 16.99 9.80
CA VAL A 75 -12.18 16.13 10.07
C VAL A 75 -12.46 14.78 9.42
N ALA A 76 -11.64 14.40 8.44
CA ALA A 76 -11.71 13.08 7.83
C ALA A 76 -11.17 12.03 8.82
N THR A 77 -11.94 10.96 9.01
CA THR A 77 -11.47 9.81 9.79
C THR A 77 -10.44 9.03 8.97
N PRO A 78 -9.30 8.62 9.58
CA PRO A 78 -8.35 7.74 8.92
C PRO A 78 -9.04 6.46 8.42
N PRO A 79 -8.52 5.84 7.34
CA PRO A 79 -9.01 4.54 6.88
C PRO A 79 -8.92 3.53 8.03
N LYS A 80 -9.93 2.66 8.11
CA LYS A 80 -9.97 1.60 9.13
C LYS A 80 -8.75 0.72 8.96
N GLN A 81 -7.96 0.59 10.03
CA GLN A 81 -6.81 -0.32 10.05
C GLN A 81 -7.30 -1.77 10.06
N ASP A 82 -6.53 -2.64 9.40
CA ASP A 82 -6.79 -4.07 9.42
C ASP A 82 -6.68 -4.63 10.83
N SER A 83 -7.44 -5.71 11.09
CA SER A 83 -7.42 -6.35 12.41
C SER A 83 -6.06 -6.99 12.68
N PHE A 84 -5.59 -6.93 13.93
CA PHE A 84 -4.37 -7.63 14.36
C PHE A 84 -4.43 -9.16 14.15
N THR A 85 -5.61 -9.73 13.92
CA THR A 85 -5.78 -11.14 13.51
C THR A 85 -5.17 -11.44 12.14
N GLU A 86 -5.04 -10.43 11.28
CA GLU A 86 -4.43 -10.55 9.95
C GLU A 86 -2.92 -10.26 9.98
N ALA A 87 -2.39 -9.83 11.13
CA ALA A 87 -0.97 -9.54 11.28
C ALA A 87 -0.15 -10.82 11.15
N LYS A 88 0.82 -10.79 10.24
CA LYS A 88 1.81 -11.86 10.08
C LYS A 88 2.96 -11.65 11.06
N PRO A 89 3.58 -12.71 11.60
CA PRO A 89 4.85 -12.58 12.32
C PRO A 89 5.90 -11.90 11.46
N VAL A 90 6.76 -11.07 12.05
CA VAL A 90 7.78 -10.28 11.34
C VAL A 90 8.63 -11.16 10.42
N MET A 91 9.13 -12.30 10.91
CA MET A 91 9.91 -13.27 10.12
C MET A 91 9.17 -13.77 8.86
N VAL A 92 7.86 -13.96 8.95
CA VAL A 92 7.02 -14.43 7.83
C VAL A 92 6.78 -13.28 6.84
N TRP A 93 6.61 -12.06 7.35
CA TRP A 93 6.46 -10.88 6.52
C TRP A 93 7.74 -10.57 5.74
N GLU A 94 8.91 -10.57 6.39
CA GLU A 94 10.22 -10.37 5.76
C GLU A 94 10.48 -11.43 4.69
N TYR A 95 10.25 -12.70 5.01
CA TYR A 95 10.35 -13.78 4.01
C TYR A 95 9.44 -13.53 2.80
N ASN A 96 8.16 -13.22 3.01
CA ASN A 96 7.24 -12.97 1.91
C ASN A 96 7.70 -11.79 1.05
N LYS A 97 8.15 -10.70 1.69
CA LYS A 97 8.66 -9.53 0.99
C LYS A 97 9.86 -9.88 0.12
N THR A 98 10.86 -10.57 0.67
CA THR A 98 12.05 -10.98 -0.11
C THR A 98 11.69 -11.89 -1.29
N VAL A 99 10.74 -12.81 -1.10
CA VAL A 99 10.27 -13.70 -2.19
C VAL A 99 9.48 -12.91 -3.25
N GLU A 100 8.74 -11.88 -2.85
CA GLU A 100 8.01 -11.01 -3.77
C GLU A 100 8.98 -10.16 -4.59
N ASP A 101 9.96 -9.53 -3.95
CA ASP A 101 11.03 -8.76 -4.62
C ASP A 101 11.78 -9.63 -5.65
N ILE A 102 12.15 -10.88 -5.29
CA ILE A 102 12.81 -11.81 -6.22
C ILE A 102 11.89 -12.18 -7.39
N LYS A 103 10.59 -12.38 -7.16
CA LYS A 103 9.65 -12.72 -8.22
C LYS A 103 9.46 -11.58 -9.21
N GLU A 104 9.44 -10.34 -8.73
CA GLU A 104 9.38 -9.16 -9.59
C GLU A 104 10.63 -9.05 -10.47
N GLU A 105 11.81 -9.24 -9.88
CA GLU A 105 13.07 -9.24 -10.63
C GLU A 105 13.15 -10.37 -11.66
N VAL A 106 12.70 -11.58 -11.31
CA VAL A 106 12.61 -12.72 -12.25
C VAL A 106 11.60 -12.42 -13.36
N ALA A 107 10.45 -11.82 -13.06
CA ALA A 107 9.46 -11.45 -14.07
C ALA A 107 10.02 -10.40 -15.04
N HIS A 108 10.78 -9.44 -14.53
CA HIS A 108 11.45 -8.43 -15.36
C HIS A 108 12.51 -9.06 -16.27
N ARG A 109 13.42 -9.88 -15.73
CA ARG A 109 14.43 -10.60 -16.52
C ARG A 109 13.82 -11.51 -17.56
N LYS A 110 12.71 -12.19 -17.24
CA LYS A 110 12.00 -13.04 -18.20
C LYS A 110 11.44 -12.25 -19.37
N LEU A 111 10.86 -11.07 -19.10
CA LEU A 111 10.36 -10.18 -20.14
C LEU A 111 11.49 -9.68 -21.04
N GLU A 112 12.61 -9.29 -20.45
CA GLU A 112 13.81 -8.86 -21.20
C GLU A 112 14.38 -10.01 -22.05
N HIS A 113 14.45 -11.22 -21.50
CA HIS A 113 14.89 -12.42 -22.20
C HIS A 113 14.00 -12.73 -23.40
N GLU A 114 12.67 -12.67 -23.24
CA GLU A 114 11.71 -12.88 -24.32
C GLU A 114 11.86 -11.84 -25.44
N GLN A 115 12.07 -10.57 -25.08
CA GLN A 115 12.35 -9.50 -26.05
C GLN A 115 13.66 -9.74 -26.81
N ASN A 116 14.71 -10.17 -26.12
CA ASN A 116 15.99 -10.51 -26.74
C ASN A 116 15.86 -11.71 -27.70
N ILE A 117 15.11 -12.74 -27.33
CA ILE A 117 14.79 -13.85 -28.26
C ILE A 117 14.06 -13.32 -29.50
N GLU A 118 13.05 -12.48 -29.34
CA GLU A 118 12.31 -11.93 -30.48
C GLU A 118 13.22 -11.12 -31.42
N ASN A 119 14.12 -10.30 -30.85
CA ASN A 119 15.08 -9.52 -31.63
C ASN A 119 16.08 -10.41 -32.38
N THR A 120 16.66 -11.40 -31.71
CA THR A 120 17.60 -12.34 -32.35
C THR A 120 16.95 -13.17 -33.45
N LEU A 121 15.67 -13.54 -33.30
CA LEU A 121 14.91 -14.22 -34.35
C LEU A 121 14.71 -13.33 -35.58
N LYS A 122 14.37 -12.05 -35.38
CA LYS A 122 14.27 -11.09 -36.50
C LYS A 122 15.60 -10.93 -37.23
N GLU A 123 16.70 -10.80 -36.49
CA GLU A 123 18.05 -10.72 -37.08
C GLU A 123 18.43 -12.00 -37.84
N ASP A 124 18.07 -13.17 -37.33
CA ASP A 124 18.26 -14.47 -37.99
C ASP A 124 17.48 -14.55 -39.30
N GLU A 125 16.24 -14.06 -39.34
CA GLU A 125 15.41 -13.99 -40.55
C GLU A 125 16.01 -13.06 -41.60
N GLU A 126 16.47 -11.86 -41.18
CA GLU A 126 17.16 -10.91 -42.06
C GLU A 126 18.46 -11.49 -42.62
N ARG A 127 19.26 -12.17 -41.78
CA ARG A 127 20.48 -12.86 -42.21
C ARG A 127 20.19 -13.95 -43.24
N LYS A 128 19.15 -14.75 -43.04
CA LYS A 128 18.71 -15.78 -44.01
C LYS A 128 18.27 -15.15 -45.33
N MET A 129 17.54 -14.03 -45.30
CA MET A 129 17.13 -13.31 -46.50
C MET A 129 18.34 -12.79 -47.29
N MET A 130 19.32 -12.18 -46.61
CA MET A 130 20.56 -11.70 -47.23
C MET A 130 21.39 -12.84 -47.83
N MET A 131 21.49 -13.97 -47.14
CA MET A 131 22.20 -15.15 -47.64
C MET A 131 21.52 -15.75 -48.88
N ALA A 132 20.18 -15.79 -48.91
CA ALA A 132 19.41 -16.23 -50.08
C ALA A 132 19.64 -15.32 -51.30
N LEU A 133 19.72 -14.00 -51.10
CA LEU A 133 20.05 -13.05 -52.16
C LEU A 133 21.48 -13.24 -52.69
N ASN A 134 22.45 -13.54 -51.82
CA ASN A 134 23.84 -13.80 -52.20
C ASN A 134 24.01 -15.10 -53.01
N LEU A 135 23.25 -16.15 -52.69
CA LEU A 135 23.29 -17.41 -53.45
C LEU A 135 22.80 -17.24 -54.90
N ASN A 136 21.90 -16.28 -55.15
CA ASN A 136 21.42 -15.99 -56.51
C ASN A 136 22.46 -15.30 -57.41
N ASN A 137 23.57 -14.80 -56.84
CA ASN A 137 24.64 -14.11 -57.57
C ASN A 137 25.81 -15.04 -57.95
N ILE A 138 25.67 -16.35 -57.77
CA ILE A 138 26.73 -17.31 -58.10
C ILE A 138 26.83 -17.48 -59.63
N SER A 139 28.01 -17.19 -60.18
CA SER A 139 28.33 -17.34 -61.60
C SER A 139 28.58 -18.81 -61.96
N VAL A 140 27.70 -19.38 -62.76
CA VAL A 140 27.85 -20.71 -63.38
C VAL A 140 28.71 -20.57 -64.65
N PRO A 141 29.64 -21.49 -65.00
CA PRO A 141 29.84 -22.86 -64.49
C PRO A 141 30.97 -23.04 -63.45
N MET A 142 30.74 -23.86 -62.41
CA MET A 142 31.70 -24.24 -61.35
C MET A 142 32.41 -25.58 -61.64
N ASN A 143 33.65 -25.73 -61.19
CA ASN A 143 34.41 -27.00 -61.28
C ASN A 143 33.97 -28.00 -60.20
N ARG A 144 34.23 -29.30 -60.44
CA ARG A 144 33.84 -30.42 -59.57
C ARG A 144 34.50 -30.35 -58.18
N GLU A 145 35.77 -29.98 -58.13
CA GLU A 145 36.54 -29.82 -56.91
C GLU A 145 35.96 -28.69 -56.04
N ASP A 146 35.50 -27.59 -56.64
CA ASP A 146 34.86 -26.47 -55.94
C ASP A 146 33.52 -26.89 -55.32
N ILE A 147 32.76 -27.77 -55.99
CA ILE A 147 31.51 -28.33 -55.47
C ILE A 147 31.77 -29.24 -54.28
N LEU A 148 32.80 -30.09 -54.33
CA LEU A 148 33.16 -30.96 -53.21
C LEU A 148 33.60 -30.16 -51.99
N GLN A 149 34.40 -29.11 -52.19
CA GLN A 149 34.81 -28.21 -51.11
C GLN A 149 33.59 -27.50 -50.51
N MET A 150 32.69 -26.97 -51.33
CA MET A 150 31.47 -26.32 -50.87
C MET A 150 30.57 -27.28 -50.06
N ILE A 151 30.43 -28.53 -50.48
CA ILE A 151 29.65 -29.54 -49.72
C ILE A 151 30.30 -29.81 -48.36
N GLN A 152 31.63 -29.95 -48.32
CA GLN A 152 32.36 -30.15 -47.07
C GLN A 152 32.21 -28.93 -46.15
N ASP A 153 32.33 -27.71 -46.69
CA ASP A 153 32.17 -26.47 -45.94
C ASP A 153 30.75 -26.37 -45.38
N VAL A 154 29.71 -26.61 -46.19
CA VAL A 154 28.31 -26.65 -45.74
C VAL A 154 28.10 -27.71 -44.65
N ALA A 155 28.69 -28.90 -44.79
CA ALA A 155 28.57 -29.94 -43.78
C ALA A 155 29.22 -29.53 -42.44
N THR A 156 30.42 -28.93 -42.47
CA THR A 156 31.09 -28.44 -41.26
C THR A 156 30.34 -27.28 -40.62
N VAL A 157 29.83 -26.34 -41.42
CA VAL A 157 28.98 -25.23 -40.95
C VAL A 157 27.69 -25.75 -40.32
N ASN A 158 27.05 -26.76 -40.91
CA ASN A 158 25.81 -27.32 -40.35
C ASN A 158 26.07 -28.10 -39.04
N ILE A 159 27.15 -28.87 -38.95
CA ILE A 159 27.54 -29.58 -37.72
C ILE A 159 27.84 -28.58 -36.60
N THR A 160 28.61 -27.52 -36.89
CA THR A 160 28.93 -26.48 -35.90
C THR A 160 27.71 -25.67 -35.50
N HIS A 161 26.83 -25.32 -36.45
CA HIS A 161 25.57 -24.62 -36.18
C HIS A 161 24.63 -25.43 -35.28
N THR A 162 24.43 -26.71 -35.57
CA THR A 162 23.59 -27.60 -34.76
C THR A 162 24.17 -27.83 -33.37
N SER A 163 25.50 -27.96 -33.23
CA SER A 163 26.18 -28.01 -31.93
C SER A 163 25.92 -26.74 -31.11
N HIS A 164 26.16 -25.56 -31.71
CA HIS A 164 25.92 -24.27 -31.05
C HIS A 164 24.45 -24.07 -30.68
N GLN A 165 23.52 -24.53 -31.52
CA GLN A 165 22.08 -24.46 -31.22
C GLN A 165 21.70 -25.30 -30.00
N LEU A 166 22.28 -26.51 -29.87
CA LEU A 166 22.07 -27.35 -28.70
C LEU A 166 22.68 -26.73 -27.44
N GLU A 167 23.91 -26.21 -27.55
CA GLU A 167 24.58 -25.51 -26.43
C GLU A 167 23.78 -24.29 -25.96
N ALA A 168 23.28 -23.47 -26.89
CA ALA A 168 22.43 -22.33 -26.58
C ALA A 168 21.12 -22.78 -25.93
N SER A 169 20.48 -23.85 -26.43
CA SER A 169 19.26 -24.40 -25.84
C SER A 169 19.48 -24.92 -24.41
N ILE A 170 20.61 -25.59 -24.16
CA ILE A 170 20.98 -26.03 -22.81
C ILE A 170 21.18 -24.82 -21.89
N ALA A 171 21.89 -23.79 -22.36
CA ALA A 171 22.11 -22.57 -21.58
C ALA A 171 20.79 -21.88 -21.22
N THR A 172 19.84 -21.74 -22.16
CA THR A 172 18.52 -21.16 -21.88
C THR A 172 17.73 -21.98 -20.86
N LEU A 173 17.78 -23.31 -20.95
CA LEU A 173 17.08 -24.17 -20.00
C LEU A 173 17.66 -24.06 -18.58
N LEU A 174 18.99 -23.95 -18.46
CA LEU A 174 19.64 -23.75 -17.17
C LEU A 174 19.26 -22.40 -16.56
N ASP A 175 19.22 -21.34 -17.36
CA ASP A 175 18.79 -20.02 -16.91
C ASP A 175 17.31 -20.04 -16.45
N ASP A 176 16.43 -20.73 -17.19
CA ASP A 176 15.05 -20.96 -16.77
C ASP A 176 14.94 -21.70 -15.43
N PHE A 177 15.77 -22.73 -15.24
CA PHE A 177 15.82 -23.43 -13.96
C PHE A 177 16.30 -22.52 -12.83
N ASP A 178 17.35 -21.74 -13.05
CA ASP A 178 17.87 -20.79 -12.06
C ASP A 178 16.80 -19.77 -11.67
N MET A 179 16.10 -19.17 -12.65
CA MET A 179 14.97 -18.27 -12.42
C MET A 179 13.83 -18.92 -11.62
N MET A 180 13.54 -20.21 -11.85
CA MET A 180 12.51 -20.94 -11.10
C MET A 180 12.94 -21.27 -9.67
N PHE A 181 14.23 -21.53 -9.43
CA PHE A 181 14.74 -21.95 -8.13
C PHE A 181 15.11 -20.78 -7.23
N GLU A 182 15.47 -19.63 -7.78
CA GLU A 182 15.82 -18.41 -7.03
C GLU A 182 14.81 -18.02 -5.93
N PRO A 183 13.48 -17.98 -6.17
CA PRO A 183 12.53 -17.69 -5.10
C PRO A 183 12.43 -18.80 -4.04
N THR A 184 12.84 -20.03 -4.38
CA THR A 184 12.86 -21.17 -3.45
C THR A 184 14.18 -21.31 -2.69
N ALA A 185 15.24 -20.61 -3.13
CA ALA A 185 16.53 -20.58 -2.46
C ALA A 185 16.48 -19.78 -1.15
N VAL A 186 15.49 -18.90 -0.98
CA VAL A 186 15.27 -18.14 0.25
C VAL A 186 14.90 -19.09 1.40
N PRO A 187 15.63 -19.06 2.54
CA PRO A 187 15.37 -19.95 3.66
C PRO A 187 13.99 -19.68 4.27
N ARG A 188 13.11 -20.67 4.21
CA ARG A 188 11.74 -20.56 4.73
C ARG A 188 11.71 -20.56 6.27
N PRO A 189 11.00 -19.62 6.91
CA PRO A 189 10.80 -19.64 8.35
C PRO A 189 10.14 -20.94 8.83
N ALA A 190 10.67 -21.56 9.88
CA ALA A 190 10.17 -22.83 10.44
C ALA A 190 8.68 -22.79 10.82
N VAL A 191 8.17 -21.61 11.19
CA VAL A 191 6.76 -21.36 11.55
C VAL A 191 5.80 -21.68 10.40
N MET A 192 6.26 -21.62 9.15
CA MET A 192 5.42 -21.91 7.99
C MET A 192 5.31 -23.42 7.66
N GLY A 193 6.03 -24.28 8.39
CA GLY A 193 6.02 -25.73 8.20
C GLY A 193 6.85 -26.21 7.00
N PRO A 194 6.68 -27.47 6.56
CA PRO A 194 7.37 -28.01 5.40
C PRO A 194 6.90 -27.33 4.10
N PRO A 195 7.77 -27.19 3.08
CA PRO A 195 7.41 -26.60 1.80
C PRO A 195 6.22 -27.33 1.15
N PRO A 196 5.33 -26.63 0.43
CA PRO A 196 4.31 -27.26 -0.39
C PRO A 196 4.99 -28.24 -1.36
N ARG A 197 4.49 -29.48 -1.42
CA ARG A 197 4.96 -30.43 -2.44
C ARG A 197 4.57 -29.90 -3.81
N PHE A 198 5.48 -29.98 -4.75
CA PHE A 198 5.21 -29.60 -6.14
C PHE A 198 4.22 -30.60 -6.72
N ASP A 199 2.93 -30.24 -6.76
CA ASP A 199 1.94 -31.00 -7.49
C ASP A 199 2.14 -30.70 -8.97
N MET A 200 2.73 -31.63 -9.72
CA MET A 200 2.71 -31.58 -11.18
C MET A 200 1.27 -31.71 -11.65
N LYS A 201 0.53 -30.59 -11.65
CA LYS A 201 -0.79 -30.51 -12.28
C LYS A 201 -0.58 -30.62 -13.79
N SER A 202 -1.36 -31.52 -14.37
CA SER A 202 -1.41 -31.97 -15.78
C SER A 202 -0.24 -32.83 -16.26
N THR A 203 -0.33 -34.14 -15.99
CA THR A 203 -0.11 -35.08 -17.09
C THR A 203 -1.16 -34.77 -18.18
N PRO A 204 -0.78 -34.62 -19.46
CA PRO A 204 -1.75 -34.54 -20.54
C PRO A 204 -2.60 -35.81 -20.50
N LYS A 205 -3.93 -35.67 -20.53
CA LYS A 205 -4.86 -36.79 -20.65
C LYS A 205 -4.38 -37.67 -21.81
N SER A 206 -3.92 -38.88 -21.50
CA SER A 206 -3.69 -39.91 -22.50
C SER A 206 -4.94 -40.02 -23.39
N SER A 207 -4.74 -39.89 -24.69
CA SER A 207 -5.73 -40.13 -25.74
C SER A 207 -6.55 -41.41 -25.49
N PRO A 208 -7.83 -41.44 -25.90
CA PRO A 208 -8.73 -42.53 -25.55
C PRO A 208 -8.26 -43.85 -26.17
N THR A 209 -7.97 -44.83 -25.32
CA THR A 209 -7.81 -46.23 -25.71
C THR A 209 -9.09 -46.72 -26.40
N PRO A 210 -9.01 -47.37 -27.57
CA PRO A 210 -10.18 -47.89 -28.26
C PRO A 210 -10.73 -49.10 -27.50
N SER A 211 -12.03 -49.04 -27.18
CA SER A 211 -12.79 -50.10 -26.54
C SER A 211 -12.75 -51.38 -27.37
N ARG A 212 -12.05 -52.41 -26.89
CA ARG A 212 -12.13 -53.77 -27.44
C ARG A 212 -13.05 -54.63 -26.59
N GLY A 213 -14.20 -54.97 -27.20
CA GLY A 213 -14.71 -56.34 -27.23
C GLY A 213 -15.05 -57.00 -25.90
N ARG A 214 -16.33 -56.92 -25.55
CA ARG A 214 -17.02 -57.79 -24.60
C ARG A 214 -16.99 -59.25 -25.09
N SER A 215 -16.63 -60.20 -24.24
CA SER A 215 -17.04 -61.61 -24.36
C SER A 215 -17.11 -62.28 -22.98
N PRO A 216 -18.09 -63.16 -22.73
CA PRO A 216 -18.39 -63.70 -21.40
C PRO A 216 -17.84 -65.13 -21.21
N SER A 217 -17.40 -65.49 -20.00
CA SER A 217 -17.35 -66.89 -19.55
C SER A 217 -17.63 -66.94 -18.04
N LEU A 218 -18.78 -67.51 -17.66
CA LEU A 218 -18.95 -68.88 -17.16
C LEU A 218 -18.29 -69.08 -15.79
N GLY A 219 -19.15 -69.14 -14.78
CA GLY A 219 -18.76 -69.17 -13.37
C GLY A 219 -18.48 -70.55 -12.82
N GLN A 220 -18.18 -70.58 -11.52
CA GLN A 220 -18.36 -71.74 -10.67
C GLN A 220 -18.77 -71.31 -9.25
N LYS A 221 -19.88 -71.89 -8.80
CA LYS A 221 -20.36 -72.05 -7.41
C LYS A 221 -19.26 -72.77 -6.58
N ALA A 222 -19.17 -72.83 -5.26
CA ALA A 222 -20.04 -72.74 -4.08
C ALA A 222 -19.07 -72.64 -2.85
N ARG A 223 -19.40 -72.28 -1.60
CA ARG A 223 -20.28 -72.99 -0.63
C ARG A 223 -20.29 -72.22 0.71
N ARG A 224 -21.50 -71.96 1.20
CA ARG A 224 -22.06 -71.82 2.58
C ARG A 224 -21.13 -71.94 3.83
N SER A 225 -21.08 -70.86 4.64
CA SER A 225 -21.55 -70.62 6.06
C SER A 225 -21.44 -71.71 7.17
N PRO A 226 -21.68 -71.42 8.49
CA PRO A 226 -21.48 -70.26 9.39
C PRO A 226 -21.00 -70.65 10.86
N LYS A 227 -21.05 -69.66 11.80
CA LYS A 227 -20.91 -69.68 13.30
C LYS A 227 -19.47 -69.52 13.83
N ASP A 228 -19.19 -68.81 14.93
CA ASP A 228 -19.98 -68.66 16.16
C ASP A 228 -19.71 -67.36 16.95
N LYS A 229 -20.59 -67.12 17.93
CA LYS A 229 -20.75 -65.99 18.85
C LYS A 229 -19.57 -65.78 19.82
N GLY A 230 -19.40 -64.54 20.29
CA GLY A 230 -18.56 -64.20 21.44
C GLY A 230 -18.88 -62.83 22.03
N PHE A 231 -19.82 -62.83 22.97
CA PHE A 231 -20.22 -61.75 23.87
C PHE A 231 -19.06 -61.41 24.84
N ASN A 232 -18.74 -60.14 25.11
CA ASN A 232 -18.82 -59.60 26.49
C ASN A 232 -18.46 -58.11 26.62
N SER A 233 -19.27 -57.45 27.45
CA SER A 233 -19.10 -56.11 28.02
C SER A 233 -17.83 -55.94 28.86
N LYS A 234 -17.32 -54.72 28.91
CA LYS A 234 -17.38 -53.84 30.09
C LYS A 234 -17.21 -52.39 29.66
#